data_AF-A0A2E4DSS2-F1
#
_entry.id   AF-A0A2E4DSS2-F1
#
_cell.length_a   1.000
_cell.length_b   1.000
_cell.length_c   1.000
_cell.angle_alpha   90.00
_cell.angle_beta   90.00
_cell.angle_gamma   90.00
#
_symmetry.space_group_name_H-M   'P 1'
#
loop_
_entity.id
_entity.type
_entity.pdbx_description
1 polymer ?
#
loop_
_entity_poly.entity_id
_entity_poly.type
_entity_poly.pdbx_seq_one_letter_code
_entity_poly.pdbx_strand_id
1 'polypeptide(L)' 'KGKEFRNHIGQPGADITTASDLNVVPGAGGTYRYRVYAICPTPTGPQGTGVSNTITVHVPDKGNQRDR' A
#
# COMPACT_ATOMS: atom_id res chain seq x y z
N LYS A 1 1.52 -19.63 2.89
CA LYS A 1 2.36 -18.55 3.47
C LYS A 1 2.08 -17.28 2.68
N GLY A 2 1.56 -16.22 3.32
CA GLY A 2 1.35 -14.93 2.65
C GLY A 2 2.70 -14.35 2.21
N LYS A 3 2.77 -13.78 1.02
CA LYS A 3 3.98 -13.08 0.55
C LYS A 3 4.40 -12.05 1.62
N GLU A 4 5.70 -12.00 1.92
CA GLU A 4 6.26 -10.98 2.82
C GLU A 4 5.87 -9.58 2.33
N PHE A 5 5.46 -8.73 3.26
CA PHE A 5 5.13 -7.35 2.96
C PHE A 5 6.42 -6.60 2.57
N ARG A 6 6.55 -6.23 1.30
CA ARG A 6 7.63 -5.35 0.82
C ARG A 6 7.14 -3.91 0.85
N ASN A 7 7.87 -3.04 1.54
CA ASN A 7 7.62 -1.61 1.46
C ASN A 7 7.90 -1.13 0.03
N HIS A 8 6.85 -0.75 -0.70
CA HIS A 8 6.96 -0.46 -2.13
C HIS A 8 7.00 1.04 -2.44
N ILE A 9 6.63 1.92 -1.50
CA ILE A 9 6.41 3.35 -1.75
C ILE A 9 6.85 4.16 -0.52
N GLY A 10 8.13 4.53 -0.45
CA GLY A 10 8.62 5.49 0.54
C GLY A 10 8.31 6.92 0.11
N GLN A 11 7.76 7.74 1.01
CA GLN A 11 7.53 9.17 0.79
C GLN A 11 8.25 9.98 1.87
N PRO A 12 9.11 10.94 1.49
CA PRO A 12 9.73 11.85 2.45
C PRO A 12 8.77 13.00 2.80
N GLY A 13 8.79 13.42 4.07
CA GLY A 13 8.01 14.57 4.55
C GLY A 13 7.06 14.20 5.69
N ALA A 14 6.92 15.12 6.65
CA ALA A 14 6.08 14.90 7.84
C ALA A 14 4.58 15.05 7.54
N ASP A 15 4.22 15.84 6.53
CA ASP A 15 2.83 16.18 6.21
C ASP A 15 2.22 15.30 5.10
N ILE A 16 2.94 14.26 4.68
CA ILE A 16 2.46 13.34 3.64
C ILE A 16 1.42 12.39 4.24
N THR A 17 0.18 12.50 3.74
CA THR A 17 -0.94 11.64 4.16
C THR A 17 -1.45 10.72 3.05
N THR A 18 -0.90 10.84 1.84
CA THR A 18 -1.35 10.11 0.64
C THR A 18 -0.17 9.56 -0.16
N ALA A 19 -0.36 8.38 -0.76
CA ALA A 19 0.58 7.78 -1.71
C ALA A 19 -0.17 6.99 -2.79
N SER A 20 0.40 6.90 -3.99
CA SER A 20 -0.20 6.20 -5.14
C SER A 20 0.64 5.00 -5.55
N ASP A 21 0.01 3.83 -5.65
CA ASP A 21 0.62 2.59 -6.15
C ASP A 21 0.40 2.45 -7.66
N LEU A 22 1.44 2.72 -8.45
CA LEU A 22 1.41 2.65 -9.90
C LEU A 22 1.56 1.22 -10.45
N ASN A 23 1.85 0.24 -9.59
CA ASN A 23 2.02 -1.17 -9.98
C ASN A 23 0.72 -1.98 -9.88
N VAL A 24 -0.39 -1.34 -9.50
CA VAL A 24 -1.71 -1.94 -9.60
C VAL A 24 -1.98 -2.25 -11.07
N VAL A 25 -2.27 -3.52 -11.39
CA VAL A 25 -2.54 -3.98 -12.75
C VAL A 25 -4.05 -3.95 -12.97
N PRO A 26 -4.60 -2.97 -13.69
CA PRO A 26 -6.04 -2.85 -13.86
C PRO A 26 -6.56 -3.97 -14.78
N GLY A 27 -7.67 -4.59 -14.40
CA GLY A 27 -8.33 -5.59 -15.24
C GLY A 27 -7.67 -6.96 -15.25
N ALA A 28 -6.69 -7.24 -14.39
CA ALA A 28 -6.09 -8.56 -14.24
C ALA A 28 -6.71 -9.39 -13.10
N GLY A 29 -7.70 -8.84 -12.38
CA GLY A 29 -8.26 -9.47 -11.18
C GLY A 29 -7.22 -9.56 -10.07
N GLY A 30 -7.15 -8.53 -9.22
CA GLY A 30 -6.11 -8.42 -8.18
C GLY A 30 -6.66 -8.12 -6.80
N THR A 31 -6.04 -8.70 -5.77
CA THR A 31 -6.26 -8.31 -4.37
C THR A 31 -4.99 -7.67 -3.83
N TYR A 32 -5.10 -6.41 -3.42
CA TYR A 32 -4.01 -5.60 -2.91
C TYR A 32 -4.22 -5.31 -1.43
N ARG A 33 -3.15 -5.39 -0.63
CA ARG A 33 -3.20 -5.12 0.81
C ARG A 33 -2.23 -4.00 1.14
N TYR A 34 -2.74 -2.93 1.76
CA TYR A 34 -1.96 -1.77 2.12
C TYR A 34 -1.96 -1.56 3.63
N ARG A 35 -0.81 -1.14 4.17
CA ARG A 35 -0.64 -0.61 5.51
C ARG A 35 0.41 0.49 5.43
N VAL A 36 0.32 1.47 6.33
CA VAL A 36 1.26 2.60 6.39
C VAL A 36 2.04 2.56 7.69
N TYR A 37 3.24 3.12 7.67
CA TYR A 37 4.07 3.38 8.83
C TYR A 37 4.93 4.59 8.53
N ALA A 38 5.34 5.32 9.56
CA ALA A 38 6.31 6.39 9.44
C ALA A 38 7.60 6.02 10.16
N ILE A 39 8.71 6.60 9.71
CA ILE A 39 9.99 6.58 10.41
C ILE A 39 10.29 8.03 10.76
N CYS A 40 10.42 8.31 12.06
CA CYS A 40 10.73 9.64 12.56
C CYS A 40 12.17 9.69 13.07
N PRO A 41 12.91 10.77 12.84
CA PRO A 41 14.18 10.98 13.52
C PRO A 41 13.95 11.15 15.03
N THR A 42 14.75 10.48 15.84
CA THR A 42 14.77 10.66 17.30
C THR A 42 16.22 10.86 17.77
N PRO A 43 16.46 11.36 18.99
CA PRO A 43 17.82 11.52 19.52
C PRO A 43 18.66 10.23 19.54
N THR A 44 18.01 9.06 19.60
CA THR A 44 18.66 7.74 19.59
C THR A 44 18.72 7.09 18.19
N GLY A 45 18.30 7.81 17.14
CA GLY A 45 18.25 7.34 15.76
C GLY A 45 16.84 7.26 15.18
N PRO A 46 16.69 6.82 13.92
CA PRO A 46 15.38 6.68 13.30
C PRO A 46 14.51 5.64 14.03
N GLN A 47 13.30 6.02 14.39
CA GLN A 47 12.33 5.16 15.08
C GLN A 47 11.04 5.05 14.28
N GLY A 48 10.54 3.83 14.11
CA GLY A 48 9.27 3.57 13.45
C GLY A 48 8.07 3.84 14.36
N THR A 49 6.96 4.31 13.79
CA THR A 49 5.69 4.53 14.51
C THR A 49 4.89 3.25 14.78
N GLY A 50 5.39 2.09 14.35
CA GLY A 50 4.57 0.90 14.17
C GLY A 50 3.71 0.97 12.90
N VAL A 51 2.99 -0.11 12.60
CA VAL A 51 2.16 -0.24 11.38
C VAL A 51 0.70 0.09 11.67
N SER A 52 0.02 0.71 10.71
CA SER A 52 -1.42 0.92 10.74
C SER A 52 -2.21 -0.40 10.59
N ASN A 53 -3.54 -0.28 10.69
CA ASN A 53 -4.46 -1.31 10.17
C ASN A 53 -4.16 -1.62 8.70
N THR A 54 -4.44 -2.86 8.30
CA THR A 54 -4.33 -3.30 6.91
C THR A 54 -5.66 -3.09 6.19
N ILE A 55 -5.65 -2.38 5.08
CA ILE A 55 -6.78 -2.27 4.16
C ILE A 55 -6.60 -3.26 3.00
N THR A 56 -7.70 -3.86 2.54
CA THR A 56 -7.70 -4.77 1.38
C THR A 56 -8.54 -4.15 0.27
N VAL A 57 -7.95 -4.05 -0.92
CA VAL A 57 -8.57 -3.50 -2.12
C VAL A 57 -8.67 -4.60 -3.16
N HIS A 58 -9.86 -4.76 -3.73
CA HIS A 58 -10.11 -5.68 -4.82
C HIS A 58 -10.24 -4.89 -6.12
N VAL A 59 -9.38 -5.21 -7.10
CA VAL A 59 -9.42 -4.63 -8.43
C VAL A 59 -10.04 -5.68 -9.35
N PRO A 60 -11.19 -5.39 -9.98
CA PRO A 60 -11.90 -6.36 -10.80
C PRO A 60 -11.10 -6.74 -12.05
N ASP A 61 -11.35 -7.94 -12.55
CA ASP A 61 -10.98 -8.35 -13.89
C ASP A 61 -11.85 -7.58 -14.92
N LYS A 62 -11.27 -7.21 -16.07
CA LYS A 62 -12.04 -6.63 -17.19
C LYS A 62 -12.93 -7.67 -17.88
N GLY A 63 -12.70 -8.97 -17.65
CA GLY A 63 -13.49 -10.07 -18.19
C GLY A 63 -14.85 -10.24 -17.50
N ASN A 64 -15.77 -9.28 -17.68
CA ASN A 64 -17.25 -9.48 -17.71
C ASN A 64 -18.08 -8.18 -17.78
N GLN A 65 -17.52 -7.03 -18.16
CA GLN A 65 -18.31 -5.81 -18.36
C GLN A 65 -18.83 -5.66 -19.80
N ARG A 66 -19.20 -6.76 -20.45
CA ARG A 66 -19.79 -6.79 -21.81
C ARG A 66 -21.23 -7.32 -21.89
N ASP A 67 -21.86 -7.68 -20.77
CA ASP A 67 -23.27 -8.10 -20.76
C ASP A 67 -24.06 -7.35 -19.69
N ARG A 68 -24.42 -6.09 -19.96
CA ARG A 68 -25.58 -5.41 -19.38
C ARG A 68 -26.17 -4.43 -20.38
#